data_AF-A0A165WM81-F1
#
_entry.id   AF-A0A165WM81-F1
#
_cell.length_a   1.000
_cell.length_b   1.000
_cell.length_c   1.000
_cell.angle_alpha   90.00
_cell.angle_beta   90.00
_cell.angle_gamma   90.00
#
_symmetry.space_group_name_H-M   'P 1'
#
loop_
_entity.id
_entity.type
_entity.pdbx_description
1 polymer ?
#
loop_
_entity_poly.entity_id
_entity_poly.type
_entity_poly.pdbx_seq_one_letter_code
_entity_poly.pdbx_strand_id
1 'polypeptide(L)'
;MYNGEFFEPYTLYEAGFVLQLGHDGDACPHPKPQGTPLIIIDATGIHRVRYSLCGCLIPGSSDPVAQMMRARLWPSTAKNPSTVVTFATLRLFHALAIQGKVNMYDFYQGIVRLTEGVVSVKTSYKAFLRCVRMFRHLRLAKRAGAAQKVNGVYGMKPGEAALRCPACPRPGVNLPDDWDSAPPEKQFLYTLFLAIDANFKLKMKDR
;
A
#
# COMPACT_ATOMS: atom_id res chain seq x y z
N MET A 1 -17.41 16.99 -19.72
CA MET A 1 -17.81 17.06 -21.13
C MET A 1 -18.37 18.44 -21.38
N TYR A 2 -18.19 19.05 -22.57
CA TYR A 2 -18.85 20.33 -22.84
C TYR A 2 -20.30 20.05 -23.25
N ASN A 3 -21.27 20.64 -22.55
CA ASN A 3 -22.69 20.43 -22.84
C ASN A 3 -23.31 21.51 -23.73
N GLY A 4 -22.49 22.43 -24.26
CA GLY A 4 -22.93 23.60 -25.03
C GLY A 4 -22.92 24.91 -24.25
N GLU A 5 -22.84 24.86 -22.92
CA GLU A 5 -22.79 26.07 -22.07
C GLU A 5 -21.55 26.06 -21.17
N PHE A 6 -21.28 24.95 -20.49
CA PHE A 6 -20.14 24.79 -19.59
C PHE A 6 -19.58 23.37 -19.65
N PHE A 7 -18.41 23.19 -19.04
CA PHE A 7 -17.86 21.85 -18.83
C PHE A 7 -18.55 21.22 -17.63
N GLU A 8 -19.39 20.24 -17.90
CA GLU A 8 -19.98 19.41 -16.86
C GLU A 8 -19.04 18.27 -16.48
N PRO A 9 -19.11 17.79 -15.23
CA PRO A 9 -18.49 16.55 -14.81
C PRO A 9 -18.81 15.39 -15.74
N TYR A 10 -17.79 14.63 -16.15
CA TYR A 10 -18.01 13.43 -16.95
C TYR A 10 -16.97 12.37 -16.63
N THR A 11 -17.44 11.21 -16.20
CA THR A 11 -16.61 10.09 -15.75
C THR A 11 -16.40 9.07 -16.85
N LEU A 12 -15.33 8.29 -16.74
CA LEU A 12 -15.12 7.11 -17.60
C LEU A 12 -16.29 6.11 -17.51
N TYR A 13 -16.96 6.02 -16.36
CA TYR A 13 -18.16 5.20 -16.19
C TYR A 13 -19.32 5.67 -17.08
N GLU A 14 -19.55 6.98 -17.16
CA GLU A 14 -20.59 7.59 -18.02
C GLU A 14 -20.22 7.51 -19.50
N ALA A 15 -18.93 7.61 -19.81
CA ALA A 15 -18.38 7.40 -21.16
C ALA A 15 -18.54 5.96 -21.68
N GLY A 16 -19.02 5.03 -20.85
CA GLY A 16 -19.14 3.61 -21.23
C GLY A 16 -17.81 2.86 -21.27
N PHE A 17 -16.73 3.43 -20.75
CA PHE A 17 -15.43 2.77 -20.71
C PHE A 17 -15.48 1.52 -19.82
N VAL A 18 -14.99 0.39 -20.37
CA VAL A 18 -14.87 -0.88 -19.66
C VAL A 18 -13.39 -1.28 -19.59
N LEU A 19 -12.87 -1.37 -18.37
CA LEU A 19 -11.55 -1.91 -18.12
C LEU A 19 -11.59 -3.45 -18.20
N GLN A 20 -11.07 -4.03 -19.28
CA GLN A 20 -10.87 -5.47 -19.36
C GLN A 20 -9.60 -5.88 -18.59
N LEU A 21 -9.74 -6.80 -17.65
CA LEU A 21 -8.64 -7.37 -16.86
C LEU A 21 -8.30 -8.78 -17.34
N GLY A 22 -7.03 -9.16 -17.17
CA GLY A 22 -6.46 -10.40 -17.69
C GLY A 22 -5.98 -10.26 -19.14
N HIS A 23 -5.40 -11.34 -19.69
CA HIS A 23 -4.80 -11.38 -21.03
C HIS A 23 -3.80 -10.25 -21.33
N ASP A 24 -3.12 -9.72 -20.31
CA ASP A 24 -2.12 -8.66 -20.43
C ASP A 24 -2.56 -7.43 -21.26
N GLY A 25 -3.88 -7.18 -21.33
CA GLY A 25 -4.47 -6.07 -22.09
C GLY A 25 -5.13 -6.48 -23.40
N ASP A 26 -4.95 -7.72 -23.86
CA ASP A 26 -5.60 -8.24 -25.06
C ASP A 26 -7.09 -8.55 -24.84
N ALA A 27 -7.81 -8.73 -25.95
CA ALA A 27 -9.20 -9.14 -25.92
C ALA A 27 -9.36 -10.50 -25.25
N CYS A 28 -10.25 -10.58 -24.27
CA CYS A 28 -10.59 -11.85 -23.63
C CYS A 28 -11.68 -12.57 -24.42
N PRO A 29 -11.52 -13.86 -24.77
CA PRO A 29 -12.57 -14.63 -25.44
C PRO A 29 -13.73 -15.01 -24.50
N HIS A 30 -13.51 -14.94 -23.18
CA HIS A 30 -14.54 -15.18 -22.17
C HIS A 30 -14.55 -14.09 -21.10
N PRO A 31 -14.94 -12.85 -21.47
CA PRO A 31 -15.01 -11.75 -20.54
C PRO A 31 -16.16 -11.97 -19.54
N LYS A 32 -15.94 -11.62 -18.28
CA LYS A 32 -16.94 -11.65 -17.20
C LYS A 32 -17.17 -10.22 -16.70
N PRO A 33 -18.08 -9.46 -17.34
CA PRO A 33 -18.46 -8.13 -16.89
C PRO A 33 -18.92 -8.14 -15.43
N GLN A 34 -18.55 -7.11 -14.68
CA GLN A 34 -18.90 -7.00 -13.27
C GLN A 34 -20.07 -6.03 -13.10
N GLY A 35 -21.05 -6.42 -12.28
CA GLY A 35 -22.27 -5.63 -12.06
C GLY A 35 -22.06 -4.40 -11.16
N THR A 36 -20.91 -4.28 -10.50
CA THR A 36 -20.56 -3.13 -9.67
C THR A 36 -19.41 -2.35 -10.30
N PRO A 37 -19.38 -1.01 -10.16
CA PRO A 37 -18.25 -0.22 -10.64
C PRO A 37 -17.00 -0.51 -9.82
N LEU A 38 -15.84 -0.42 -10.47
CA LEU A 38 -14.54 -0.41 -9.80
C LEU A 38 -14.17 1.02 -9.45
N ILE A 39 -13.82 1.24 -8.18
CA ILE A 39 -13.24 2.50 -7.70
C ILE A 39 -11.72 2.38 -7.73
N ILE A 40 -11.05 3.22 -8.51
CA ILE A 40 -9.61 3.27 -8.66
C ILE A 40 -9.09 4.55 -7.99
N ILE A 41 -8.31 4.39 -6.92
CA ILE A 41 -7.62 5.50 -6.26
C ILE A 41 -6.25 5.65 -6.92
N ASP A 42 -6.12 6.68 -7.76
CA ASP A 42 -4.90 7.02 -8.47
C ASP A 42 -4.30 8.35 -7.98
N ALA A 43 -3.03 8.62 -8.30
CA ALA A 43 -2.36 9.87 -7.98
C ALA A 43 -3.00 11.07 -8.68
N THR A 44 -3.72 10.82 -9.77
CA THR A 44 -4.49 11.82 -10.52
C THR A 44 -5.90 12.08 -9.96
N GLY A 45 -6.40 11.23 -9.05
CA GLY A 45 -7.76 11.34 -8.53
C GLY A 45 -8.42 9.98 -8.31
N ILE A 46 -9.72 10.00 -7.98
CA ILE A 46 -10.55 8.82 -7.75
C ILE A 46 -11.42 8.58 -8.97
N HIS A 47 -11.15 7.48 -9.67
CA HIS A 47 -11.83 7.12 -10.90
C HIS A 47 -12.86 6.05 -10.65
N ARG A 48 -14.04 6.20 -11.27
CA ARG A 48 -15.09 5.20 -11.26
C ARG A 48 -15.20 4.65 -12.68
N VAL A 49 -15.04 3.33 -12.83
CA VAL A 49 -15.02 2.67 -14.14
C VAL A 49 -15.86 1.39 -14.13
N ARG A 50 -16.37 0.99 -15.28
CA ARG A 50 -16.86 -0.38 -15.48
C ARG A 50 -15.66 -1.28 -15.68
N TYR A 51 -15.79 -2.55 -15.32
CA TYR A 51 -14.70 -3.50 -15.52
C TYR A 51 -15.22 -4.91 -15.79
N SER A 52 -14.37 -5.70 -16.43
CA SER A 52 -14.63 -7.09 -16.78
C SER A 52 -13.41 -7.91 -16.40
N LEU A 53 -13.64 -9.05 -15.76
CA LEU A 53 -12.60 -10.01 -15.41
C LEU A 53 -12.45 -11.03 -16.53
N CYS A 54 -11.24 -11.54 -16.76
CA CYS A 54 -11.02 -12.73 -17.56
C CYS A 54 -11.65 -13.94 -16.86
N GLY A 55 -12.49 -14.66 -17.58
CA GLY A 55 -13.15 -15.85 -17.09
C GLY A 55 -12.67 -17.16 -17.72
N CYS A 56 -11.55 -17.17 -18.46
CA CYS A 56 -11.03 -18.33 -19.19
C CYS A 56 -10.56 -19.51 -18.31
N LEU A 57 -10.76 -19.44 -16.99
CA LEU A 57 -10.43 -20.50 -16.02
C LEU A 57 -8.96 -20.96 -16.06
N ILE A 58 -8.04 -20.06 -16.40
CA ILE A 58 -6.60 -20.34 -16.38
C ILE A 58 -6.16 -20.41 -14.91
N PRO A 59 -5.68 -21.56 -14.40
CA PRO A 59 -5.29 -21.71 -13.00
C PRO A 59 -4.29 -20.66 -12.56
N GLY A 60 -4.53 -20.04 -11.39
CA GLY A 60 -3.69 -18.97 -10.83
C GLY A 60 -3.72 -17.63 -11.57
N SER A 61 -4.35 -17.55 -12.75
CA SER A 61 -4.41 -16.33 -13.56
C SER A 61 -5.80 -15.73 -13.67
N SER A 62 -6.85 -16.55 -13.63
CA SER A 62 -8.23 -16.08 -13.63
C SER A 62 -8.73 -15.66 -12.24
N ASP A 63 -7.90 -15.74 -11.19
CA ASP A 63 -8.27 -15.21 -9.87
C ASP A 63 -8.38 -13.66 -9.91
N PRO A 64 -9.47 -13.05 -9.38
CA PRO A 64 -9.67 -11.60 -9.45
C PRO A 64 -8.51 -10.77 -8.88
N VAL A 65 -7.92 -11.21 -7.76
CA VAL A 65 -6.80 -10.50 -7.13
C VAL A 65 -5.57 -10.60 -8.03
N ALA A 66 -5.28 -11.78 -8.57
CA ALA A 66 -4.15 -11.98 -9.48
C ALA A 66 -4.27 -11.08 -10.73
N GLN A 67 -5.46 -11.01 -11.34
CA GLN A 67 -5.72 -10.16 -12.50
C GLN A 67 -5.50 -8.67 -12.19
N MET A 68 -6.06 -8.17 -11.08
CA MET A 68 -5.88 -6.78 -10.66
C MET A 68 -4.42 -6.47 -10.35
N MET A 69 -3.73 -7.35 -9.63
CA MET A 69 -2.33 -7.17 -9.27
C MET A 69 -1.41 -7.14 -10.51
N ARG A 70 -1.69 -7.95 -11.53
CA ARG A 70 -0.99 -7.89 -12.83
C ARG A 70 -1.25 -6.58 -13.55
N ALA A 71 -2.49 -6.08 -13.52
CA ALA A 71 -2.86 -4.77 -14.03
C ALA A 71 -2.35 -3.59 -13.16
N ARG A 72 -1.48 -3.83 -12.17
CA ARG A 72 -0.90 -2.81 -11.27
C ARG A 72 -1.95 -2.08 -10.43
N LEU A 73 -3.07 -2.76 -10.16
CA LEU A 73 -4.15 -2.34 -9.28
C LEU A 73 -4.09 -3.16 -8.00
N TRP A 74 -3.89 -2.50 -6.87
CA TRP A 74 -3.83 -3.15 -5.56
C TRP A 74 -5.23 -3.24 -4.95
N PRO A 75 -5.85 -4.43 -4.87
CA PRO A 75 -7.20 -4.55 -4.34
C PRO A 75 -7.24 -4.37 -2.83
N SER A 76 -8.28 -3.68 -2.36
CA SER A 76 -8.55 -3.46 -0.93
C SER A 76 -9.11 -4.71 -0.24
N THR A 77 -9.69 -5.64 -0.98
CA THR A 77 -10.19 -6.92 -0.46
C THR A 77 -9.76 -8.06 -1.35
N ALA A 78 -9.58 -9.25 -0.79
CA ALA A 78 -9.26 -10.42 -1.61
C ALA A 78 -10.50 -10.94 -2.37
N LYS A 79 -11.65 -11.00 -1.68
CA LYS A 79 -12.91 -11.45 -2.29
C LYS A 79 -13.67 -10.25 -2.86
N ASN A 80 -14.10 -10.39 -4.12
CA ASN A 80 -14.91 -9.41 -4.85
C ASN A 80 -14.45 -7.94 -4.67
N PRO A 81 -13.18 -7.61 -5.00
CA PRO A 81 -12.67 -6.25 -4.86
C PRO A 81 -13.42 -5.26 -5.75
N SER A 82 -14.05 -4.26 -5.12
CA SER A 82 -14.68 -3.11 -5.79
C SER A 82 -13.91 -1.80 -5.60
N THR A 83 -12.80 -1.83 -4.86
CA THR A 83 -11.90 -0.68 -4.69
C THR A 83 -10.45 -1.13 -4.78
N VAL A 84 -9.68 -0.44 -5.61
CA VAL A 84 -8.25 -0.66 -5.80
C VAL A 84 -7.49 0.65 -5.64
N VAL A 85 -6.22 0.54 -5.29
CA VAL A 85 -5.28 1.66 -5.29
C VAL A 85 -4.18 1.34 -6.30
N THR A 86 -3.82 2.27 -7.17
CA THR A 86 -2.75 2.00 -8.14
C THR A 86 -1.41 1.82 -7.42
N PHE A 87 -0.53 0.98 -7.99
CA PHE A 87 0.82 0.81 -7.45
C PHE A 87 1.60 2.13 -7.45
N ALA A 88 1.34 3.00 -8.43
CA ALA A 88 1.94 4.34 -8.51
C ALA A 88 1.56 5.18 -7.29
N THR A 89 0.27 5.26 -6.93
CA THR A 89 -0.21 5.97 -5.73
C THR A 89 0.39 5.41 -4.46
N LEU A 90 0.45 4.09 -4.31
CA LEU A 90 1.04 3.46 -3.11
C LEU A 90 2.54 3.80 -2.96
N ARG A 91 3.28 3.83 -4.07
CA ARG A 91 4.70 4.24 -4.08
C ARG A 91 4.85 5.72 -3.75
N LEU A 92 4.05 6.57 -4.37
CA LEU A 92 4.05 8.02 -4.15
C LEU A 92 3.77 8.33 -2.67
N PHE A 93 2.69 7.78 -2.12
CA PHE A 93 2.37 7.94 -0.71
C PHE A 93 3.49 7.43 0.20
N HIS A 94 4.08 6.27 -0.11
CA HIS A 94 5.16 5.72 0.71
C HIS A 94 6.39 6.65 0.72
N ALA A 95 6.75 7.24 -0.42
CA ALA A 95 7.85 8.20 -0.51
C ALA A 95 7.56 9.48 0.28
N LEU A 96 6.38 10.07 0.09
CA LEU A 96 5.98 11.31 0.78
C LEU A 96 5.78 11.13 2.28
N ALA A 97 5.32 9.96 2.71
CA ALA A 97 5.21 9.64 4.14
C ALA A 97 6.57 9.55 4.83
N ILE A 98 7.62 9.14 4.11
CA ILE A 98 8.99 9.06 4.64
C ILE A 98 9.67 10.43 4.56
N GLN A 99 9.67 11.04 3.37
CA GLN A 99 10.43 12.26 3.10
C GLN A 99 9.73 13.51 3.67
N GLY A 100 8.43 13.65 3.40
CA GLY A 100 7.65 14.83 3.77
C GLY A 100 6.85 14.67 5.05
N LYS A 101 6.94 13.51 5.72
CA LYS A 101 6.12 13.15 6.90
C LYS A 101 4.61 13.32 6.65
N VAL A 102 4.17 13.24 5.39
CA VAL A 102 2.77 13.40 5.02
C VAL A 102 1.97 12.26 5.64
N ASN A 103 0.97 12.62 6.45
CA ASN A 103 0.10 11.62 7.05
C ASN A 103 -0.91 11.07 6.03
N MET A 104 -1.49 9.92 6.34
CA MET A 104 -2.34 9.20 5.38
C MET A 104 -3.66 9.91 5.11
N TYR A 105 -4.19 10.62 6.09
CA TYR A 105 -5.46 11.34 5.97
C TYR A 105 -5.29 12.51 4.99
N ASP A 106 -4.29 13.37 5.22
CA ASP A 106 -4.05 14.54 4.37
C ASP A 106 -3.70 14.15 2.94
N PHE A 107 -2.90 13.09 2.76
CA PHE A 107 -2.62 12.57 1.41
C PHE A 107 -3.90 12.12 0.70
N TYR A 108 -4.75 11.35 1.39
CA TYR A 108 -6.01 10.89 0.81
C TYR A 108 -6.97 12.05 0.51
N GLN A 109 -7.06 13.04 1.41
CA GLN A 109 -7.86 14.25 1.17
C GLN A 109 -7.31 15.06 -0.01
N GLY A 110 -6.00 15.08 -0.22
CA GLY A 110 -5.40 15.63 -1.43
C GLY A 110 -5.91 14.95 -2.70
N ILE A 111 -5.93 13.61 -2.73
CA ILE A 111 -6.49 12.84 -3.86
C ILE A 111 -8.00 13.11 -4.04
N VAL A 112 -8.75 13.21 -2.94
CA VAL A 112 -10.17 13.58 -3.00
C VAL A 112 -10.34 14.97 -3.61
N ARG A 113 -9.55 15.97 -3.19
CA ARG A 113 -9.59 17.33 -3.74
C ARG A 113 -9.21 17.42 -5.21
N LEU A 114 -8.33 16.55 -5.70
CA LEU A 114 -8.06 16.44 -7.15
C LEU A 114 -9.28 15.96 -7.92
N THR A 115 -10.23 15.30 -7.25
CA THR A 115 -11.45 14.75 -7.85
C THR A 115 -12.67 15.64 -7.62
N GLU A 116 -12.77 16.25 -6.44
CA GLU A 116 -13.81 17.22 -6.06
C GLU A 116 -13.63 18.52 -6.85
N GLY A 117 -14.44 18.66 -7.91
CA GLY A 117 -14.29 19.64 -8.98
C GLY A 117 -14.63 19.02 -10.34
N VAL A 118 -14.49 17.70 -10.44
CA VAL A 118 -15.10 16.85 -11.46
C VAL A 118 -16.35 16.22 -10.85
N VAL A 119 -16.27 15.23 -9.96
CA VAL A 119 -17.47 14.56 -9.41
C VAL A 119 -17.44 14.48 -7.88
N SER A 120 -18.61 14.46 -7.24
CA SER A 120 -18.70 14.15 -5.81
C SER A 120 -18.30 12.70 -5.57
N VAL A 121 -17.34 12.47 -4.65
CA VAL A 121 -16.79 11.15 -4.39
C VAL A 121 -17.20 10.64 -3.01
N LYS A 122 -17.77 9.43 -2.95
CA LYS A 122 -17.94 8.71 -1.68
C LYS A 122 -16.57 8.29 -1.14
N THR A 123 -16.29 8.67 0.11
CA THR A 123 -15.00 8.38 0.73
C THR A 123 -14.70 6.87 0.79
N SER A 124 -13.52 6.50 0.29
CA SER A 124 -12.93 5.16 0.30
C SER A 124 -11.66 5.13 1.17
N TYR A 125 -11.55 6.04 2.15
CA TYR A 125 -10.36 6.20 3.00
C TYR A 125 -9.94 4.90 3.71
N LYS A 126 -10.90 4.12 4.22
CA LYS A 126 -10.62 2.82 4.87
C LYS A 126 -10.00 1.80 3.90
N ALA A 127 -10.39 1.84 2.62
CA ALA A 127 -9.81 0.99 1.58
C ALA A 127 -8.36 1.39 1.30
N PHE A 128 -8.11 2.70 1.15
CA PHE A 128 -6.75 3.23 1.00
C PHE A 128 -5.84 2.83 2.17
N LEU A 129 -6.30 3.02 3.41
CA LEU A 129 -5.60 2.60 4.64
C LEU A 129 -5.17 1.15 4.59
N ARG A 130 -6.06 0.26 4.17
CA ARG A 130 -5.81 -1.17 4.11
C ARG A 130 -4.77 -1.50 3.02
N CYS A 131 -4.92 -0.96 1.81
CA CYS A 131 -3.96 -1.16 0.73
C CYS A 131 -2.55 -0.68 1.13
N VAL A 132 -2.45 0.48 1.77
CA VAL A 132 -1.18 1.01 2.27
C VAL A 132 -0.54 0.08 3.30
N ARG A 133 -1.32 -0.44 4.26
CA ARG A 133 -0.80 -1.39 5.27
C ARG A 133 -0.28 -2.67 4.62
N MET A 134 -1.05 -3.25 3.71
CA MET A 134 -0.66 -4.45 2.96
C MET A 134 0.60 -4.20 2.12
N PHE A 135 0.66 -3.05 1.43
CA PHE A 135 1.80 -2.66 0.61
C PHE A 135 3.08 -2.48 1.45
N ARG A 136 2.99 -1.78 2.59
CA ARG A 136 4.12 -1.60 3.52
C ARG A 136 4.60 -2.95 4.07
N HIS A 137 3.67 -3.82 4.46
CA HIS A 137 4.00 -5.17 4.93
C HIS A 137 4.74 -5.97 3.85
N LEU A 138 4.23 -5.99 2.61
CA LEU A 138 4.90 -6.73 1.53
C LEU A 138 6.28 -6.15 1.19
N ARG A 139 6.45 -4.83 1.23
CA ARG A 139 7.77 -4.19 1.05
C ARG A 139 8.74 -4.59 2.16
N LEU A 140 8.28 -4.61 3.40
CA LEU A 140 9.07 -5.06 4.55
C LEU A 140 9.50 -6.51 4.39
N ALA A 141 8.58 -7.41 4.05
CA ALA A 141 8.86 -8.82 3.82
C ALA A 141 9.87 -9.03 2.67
N LYS A 142 9.72 -8.28 1.56
CA LYS A 142 10.70 -8.31 0.45
C LYS A 142 12.09 -7.89 0.89
N ARG A 143 12.20 -6.78 1.65
CA ARG A 143 13.49 -6.31 2.19
C ARG A 143 14.13 -7.33 3.13
N ALA A 144 13.31 -8.03 3.92
CA ALA A 144 13.77 -9.06 4.84
C ALA A 144 14.13 -10.40 4.16
N GLY A 145 14.05 -10.48 2.82
CA GLY A 145 14.35 -11.72 2.10
C GLY A 145 13.33 -12.83 2.34
N ALA A 146 12.08 -12.50 2.71
CA ALA A 146 11.06 -13.49 3.03
C ALA A 146 10.80 -14.50 1.90
N ALA A 147 10.98 -14.09 0.64
CA ALA A 147 10.84 -14.97 -0.52
C ALA A 147 11.87 -16.12 -0.55
N GLN A 148 12.99 -15.99 0.16
CA GLN A 148 14.05 -17.01 0.26
C GLN A 148 13.83 -17.98 1.43
N LYS A 149 12.80 -17.77 2.25
CA LYS A 149 12.47 -18.64 3.39
C LYS A 149 11.57 -19.78 2.92
N VAL A 150 11.71 -20.94 3.54
CA VAL A 150 10.72 -22.04 3.43
C VAL A 150 9.36 -21.49 3.84
N ASN A 151 8.33 -21.69 3.01
CA ASN A 151 6.97 -21.13 3.20
C ASN A 151 6.87 -19.58 3.14
N GLY A 152 7.87 -18.89 2.60
CA GLY A 152 7.82 -17.46 2.33
C GLY A 152 7.59 -16.62 3.59
N VAL A 153 6.61 -15.71 3.52
CA VAL A 153 6.22 -14.84 4.66
C VAL A 153 5.76 -15.66 5.88
N TYR A 154 5.11 -16.81 5.66
CA TYR A 154 4.62 -17.67 6.74
C TYR A 154 5.75 -18.42 7.47
N GLY A 155 6.92 -18.52 6.85
CA GLY A 155 8.12 -19.10 7.48
C GLY A 155 8.95 -18.10 8.28
N MET A 156 8.58 -16.82 8.31
CA MET A 156 9.34 -15.80 9.04
C MET A 156 9.16 -15.95 10.55
N LYS A 157 10.27 -15.90 11.29
CA LYS A 157 10.25 -15.88 12.76
C LYS A 157 10.04 -14.45 13.29
N PRO A 158 9.52 -14.30 14.53
CA PRO A 158 9.44 -13.01 15.19
C PRO A 158 10.79 -12.27 15.16
N GLY A 159 10.77 -11.02 14.73
CA GLY A 159 11.97 -10.18 14.64
C GLY A 159 12.81 -10.31 13.36
N GLU A 160 12.54 -11.27 12.47
CA GLU A 160 13.34 -11.44 11.23
C GLU A 160 13.16 -10.30 10.22
N ALA A 161 12.04 -9.57 10.30
CA ALA A 161 11.81 -8.38 9.50
C ALA A 161 12.40 -7.10 10.12
N ALA A 162 12.85 -7.15 11.37
CA ALA A 162 13.32 -5.98 12.09
C ALA A 162 14.74 -5.60 11.64
N LEU A 163 14.95 -4.32 11.36
CA LEU A 163 16.29 -3.80 11.17
C LEU A 163 16.98 -3.72 12.54
N ARG A 164 18.13 -4.38 12.66
CA ARG A 164 19.02 -4.16 13.81
C ARG A 164 19.51 -2.72 13.74
N CYS A 165 19.39 -1.98 14.85
CA CYS A 165 19.88 -0.62 14.92
C CYS A 165 21.39 -0.60 14.66
N PRO A 166 21.90 0.17 13.68
CA PRO A 166 23.34 0.25 13.42
C PRO A 166 24.09 1.03 14.51
N ALA A 167 23.39 1.89 15.26
CA ALA A 167 23.97 2.68 16.35
C ALA A 167 24.02 1.94 17.68
N CYS A 168 23.26 0.85 17.86
CA CYS A 168 23.34 0.06 19.08
C CYS A 168 24.70 -0.66 19.15
N PRO A 169 25.38 -0.69 20.31
CA PRO A 169 26.62 -1.44 20.49
C PRO A 169 26.36 -2.95 20.33
N ARG A 170 27.14 -3.60 19.47
CA ARG A 170 27.00 -5.01 19.11
C ARG A 170 28.39 -5.67 19.05
N PRO A 171 28.72 -6.50 20.05
CA PRO A 171 29.97 -7.27 20.07
C PRO A 171 30.16 -8.06 18.78
N GLY A 172 31.38 -8.02 18.22
CA GLY A 172 31.72 -8.71 16.97
C GLY A 172 31.08 -8.14 15.70
N VAL A 173 30.46 -6.96 15.76
CA VAL A 173 29.85 -6.30 14.58
C VAL A 173 30.33 -4.86 14.43
N ASN A 174 30.15 -4.03 15.45
CA ASN A 174 30.49 -2.60 15.41
C ASN A 174 31.22 -2.11 16.68
N LEU A 175 31.68 -3.04 17.51
CA LEU A 175 32.53 -2.75 18.66
C LEU A 175 33.96 -3.24 18.37
N PRO A 176 35.00 -2.55 18.90
CA PRO A 176 36.37 -3.07 18.94
C PRO A 176 36.42 -4.42 19.67
N ASP A 177 37.40 -5.27 19.40
CA ASP A 177 37.50 -6.59 20.04
C ASP A 177 37.76 -6.50 21.56
N ASP A 178 38.41 -5.42 22.01
CA ASP A 178 38.78 -5.14 23.40
C ASP A 178 37.78 -4.22 24.13
N TRP A 179 36.57 -4.04 23.57
CA TRP A 179 35.55 -3.14 24.12
C TRP A 179 35.17 -3.46 25.57
N ASP A 180 35.24 -4.73 25.98
CA ASP A 180 34.88 -5.24 27.30
C ASP A 180 35.94 -4.96 28.36
N SER A 181 37.19 -4.75 27.93
CA SER A 181 38.36 -4.48 28.74
C SER A 181 38.65 -2.98 28.86
N ALA A 182 37.76 -2.14 28.31
CA ALA A 182 37.91 -0.70 28.33
C ALA A 182 37.97 -0.16 29.77
N PRO A 183 38.83 0.84 30.03
CA PRO A 183 38.93 1.43 31.36
C PRO A 183 37.60 2.09 31.76
N PRO A 184 37.27 2.18 33.06
CA PRO A 184 35.96 2.62 33.55
C PRO A 184 35.50 3.95 32.94
N GLU A 185 36.41 4.89 32.75
CA GLU A 185 36.14 6.21 32.16
C GLU A 185 35.77 6.16 30.66
N LYS A 186 35.93 5.03 29.97
CA LYS A 186 35.59 4.86 28.54
C LYS A 186 34.45 3.87 28.29
N GLN A 187 34.03 3.09 29.28
CA GLN A 187 32.96 2.08 29.11
C GLN A 187 31.65 2.68 28.60
N PHE A 188 31.36 3.94 28.93
CA PHE A 188 30.17 4.65 28.46
C PHE A 188 30.04 4.72 26.92
N LEU A 189 31.16 4.62 26.19
CA LEU A 189 31.19 4.61 24.72
C LEU A 189 30.54 3.35 24.12
N TYR A 190 30.51 2.25 24.88
CA TYR A 190 30.01 0.94 24.44
C TYR A 190 28.70 0.54 25.14
N THR A 191 28.15 1.42 25.97
CA THR A 191 26.92 1.17 26.72
C THR A 191 25.68 1.22 25.82
N LEU A 192 24.81 0.22 25.95
CA LEU A 192 23.51 0.21 25.30
C LEU A 192 22.54 1.13 26.05
N PHE A 193 22.20 2.27 25.46
CA PHE A 193 21.14 3.13 25.97
C PHE A 193 19.78 2.66 25.47
N LEU A 194 18.98 2.10 26.38
CA LEU A 194 17.59 1.71 26.11
C LEU A 194 16.66 2.84 26.54
N ALA A 195 16.30 3.70 25.60
CA ALA A 195 15.21 4.65 25.79
C ALA A 195 13.88 3.99 25.38
N ILE A 196 12.98 3.80 26.34
CA ILE A 196 11.62 3.34 26.07
C ILE A 196 10.74 4.58 25.94
N ASP A 197 10.29 4.89 24.72
CA ASP A 197 9.31 5.96 24.50
C ASP A 197 7.97 5.54 25.11
N ALA A 198 7.70 6.04 26.32
CA ALA A 198 6.47 5.86 27.05
C ALA A 198 5.38 6.78 26.48
N ASN A 199 5.00 6.55 25.21
CA ASN A 199 3.94 7.29 24.53
C ASN A 199 2.55 6.81 25.03
N PHE A 200 2.28 7.00 26.32
CA PHE A 200 0.98 6.76 26.93
C PHE A 200 -0.01 7.79 26.39
N LYS A 201 -0.77 7.43 25.35
CA LYS A 201 -1.93 8.23 24.96
C LYS A 201 -3.04 8.00 25.98
N LEU A 202 -3.18 8.92 26.92
CA LEU A 202 -4.32 9.00 27.82
C LEU A 202 -5.58 9.17 26.95
N LYS A 203 -6.32 8.09 26.76
CA LYS A 203 -7.59 8.12 26.03
C LYS A 203 -8.68 8.23 27.10
N MET A 204 -9.26 9.42 27.28
CA MET A 204 -10.51 9.53 28.06
C MET A 204 -11.54 8.63 27.38
N LYS A 205 -11.96 7.59 28.09
CA LYS A 205 -12.87 6.56 27.57
C LYS A 205 -14.33 6.95 27.73
N ASP A 206 -14.61 8.01 28.49
CA ASP A 206 -15.96 8.49 28.79
C ASP A 206 -16.09 9.99 28.46
N ARG A 207 -16.82 10.27 27.38
CA ARG A 207 -17.51 11.54 27.11
C ARG A 207 -18.77 11.25 26.32
#